data_AF-W7WKP9-F1
#
_entry.id   AF-W7WKP9-F1
#
_cell.length_a   1.000
_cell.length_b   1.000
_cell.length_c   1.000
_cell.angle_alpha   90.00
_cell.angle_beta   90.00
_cell.angle_gamma   90.00
#
_symmetry.space_group_name_H-M   'P 1'
#
loop_
_entity.id
_entity.type
_entity.pdbx_description
1 polymer ?
#
loop_
_entity_poly.entity_id
_entity_poly.type
_entity_poly.pdbx_seq_one_letter_code
_entity_poly.pdbx_strand_id
1 'polypeptide(L)'
;MLPRRDGGWSALIALQPGPTELGAERLRAALEGLGGLEVVDIGLELNSLYGSYLQEAFLQALLGAAAVLLLLALSLRSLPRLFAVCLPLALAVLLTLAGLALLDVALGILHLVGLLLVVAVGSNYALFFDQIQNTPAHDAAAVPALVSDDTLASLLLANLTTVASFGLIALSDIPALSAIGRVVAPGALLALLLAAACSRPLRLERAA
;
A
#
# COMPACT_ATOMS: atom_id res chain seq x y z
N MET A 1 29.16 7.21 -29.25
CA MET A 1 28.75 7.03 -30.66
C MET A 1 28.55 5.55 -30.91
N LEU A 2 27.43 5.18 -31.52
CA LEU A 2 27.06 3.80 -31.81
C LEU A 2 27.06 3.60 -33.35
N PRO A 3 27.73 2.56 -33.88
CA PRO A 3 27.72 2.27 -35.31
C PRO A 3 26.34 1.74 -35.73
N ARG A 4 25.79 2.28 -36.82
CA ARG A 4 24.50 1.88 -37.41
C ARG A 4 24.74 0.81 -38.49
N ARG A 5 23.79 -0.12 -38.66
CA ARG A 5 23.89 -1.23 -39.64
C ARG A 5 24.03 -0.76 -41.10
N ASP A 6 23.67 0.48 -41.43
CA ASP A 6 23.80 1.06 -42.77
C ASP A 6 25.13 1.81 -43.02
N GLY A 7 26.11 1.69 -42.13
CA GLY A 7 27.40 2.38 -42.25
C GLY A 7 27.43 3.83 -41.74
N GLY A 8 26.38 4.27 -41.04
CA GLY A 8 26.32 5.58 -40.38
C GLY A 8 26.74 5.54 -38.90
N TRP A 9 26.98 6.71 -38.31
CA TRP A 9 27.28 6.88 -36.88
C TRP A 9 26.11 7.57 -36.17
N SER A 10 25.68 7.02 -35.03
CA SER A 10 24.67 7.65 -34.18
C SER A 10 25.32 8.19 -32.90
N ALA A 11 24.98 9.40 -32.49
CA ALA A 11 25.47 10.01 -31.26
C ALA A 11 24.28 10.34 -30.35
N LEU A 12 24.35 9.89 -29.09
CA LEU A 12 23.42 10.32 -28.05
C LEU A 12 24.05 11.52 -27.35
N ILE A 13 23.34 12.63 -27.33
CA ILE A 13 23.74 13.86 -26.63
C ILE A 13 22.72 14.09 -25.53
N ALA A 14 23.14 13.94 -24.27
CA ALA A 14 22.31 14.27 -23.14
C ALA A 14 22.29 15.80 -22.98
N LEU A 15 21.13 16.41 -23.17
CA LEU A 15 20.92 17.82 -22.89
C LEU A 15 20.55 17.96 -21.41
N GLN A 16 21.42 18.60 -20.63
CA GLN A 16 21.06 19.08 -19.29
C GLN A 16 20.45 20.47 -19.45
N PRO A 17 19.13 20.65 -19.24
CA PRO A 17 18.55 21.99 -19.28
C PRO A 17 19.19 22.84 -18.19
N GLY A 18 19.63 24.05 -18.56
CA GLY A 18 20.00 25.09 -17.61
C GLY A 18 18.76 25.64 -16.88
N PRO A 19 18.87 26.78 -16.17
CA PRO A 19 17.77 27.36 -15.39
C PRO A 19 16.53 27.79 -16.22
N THR A 20 16.62 27.76 -17.55
CA THR A 20 15.51 27.99 -18.48
C THR A 20 14.94 26.66 -18.96
N GLU A 21 13.64 26.43 -18.73
CA GLU A 21 12.93 25.27 -19.27
C GLU A 21 12.96 25.26 -20.80
N LEU A 22 13.74 24.34 -21.36
CA LEU A 22 13.74 24.04 -22.78
C LEU A 22 12.64 23.01 -23.03
N GLY A 23 11.45 23.48 -23.39
CA GLY A 23 10.32 22.61 -23.74
C GLY A 23 10.66 21.73 -24.96
N ALA A 24 10.43 20.42 -24.84
CA ALA A 24 10.74 19.43 -25.88
C ALA A 24 10.09 19.73 -27.24
N GLU A 25 8.91 20.36 -27.24
CA GLU A 25 8.20 20.80 -28.45
C GLU A 25 8.96 21.90 -29.22
N ARG A 26 9.57 22.86 -28.52
CA ARG A 26 10.40 23.89 -29.17
C ARG A 26 11.68 23.29 -29.74
N LEU A 27 12.22 22.27 -29.07
CA LEU A 27 13.41 21.58 -29.55
C LEU A 27 13.09 20.74 -30.79
N ARG A 28 11.95 20.04 -30.81
CA ARG A 28 11.45 19.32 -32.00
C ARG A 28 11.24 20.27 -33.17
N ALA A 29 10.52 21.37 -32.97
CA ALA A 29 10.26 22.36 -34.02
C ALA A 29 11.55 23.00 -34.57
N ALA A 30 12.57 23.23 -33.72
CA ALA A 30 13.86 23.76 -34.16
C ALA A 30 14.72 22.74 -34.95
N LEU A 31 14.41 21.44 -34.83
CA LEU A 31 15.20 20.35 -35.39
C LEU A 31 14.52 19.62 -36.56
N GLU A 32 13.26 19.92 -36.87
CA GLU A 32 12.48 19.34 -37.98
C GLU A 32 13.17 19.48 -39.37
N GLY A 33 14.10 20.42 -39.53
CA GLY A 33 14.88 20.61 -40.78
C GLY A 33 16.16 19.77 -40.90
N LEU A 34 16.60 19.09 -39.84
CA LEU A 34 17.82 18.29 -39.82
C LEU A 34 17.46 16.80 -39.89
N GLY A 35 17.48 16.23 -41.10
CA GLY A 35 17.19 14.81 -41.32
C GLY A 35 18.12 13.90 -40.49
N GLY A 36 17.54 12.92 -39.81
CA GLY A 36 18.27 11.93 -39.01
C GLY A 36 18.44 12.27 -37.53
N LEU A 37 17.81 13.34 -37.03
CA LEU A 37 17.70 13.64 -35.60
C LEU A 37 16.33 13.22 -35.06
N GLU A 38 16.34 12.43 -33.98
CA GLU A 38 15.16 12.06 -33.23
C GLU A 38 15.31 12.61 -31.81
N VAL A 39 14.38 13.49 -31.41
CA VAL A 39 14.35 14.04 -30.05
C VAL A 39 13.55 13.09 -29.17
N VAL A 40 14.27 12.31 -28.38
CA VAL A 40 13.69 11.43 -27.35
C VAL A 40 13.69 12.19 -26.03
N ASP A 41 12.50 12.62 -25.60
CA ASP A 41 12.30 13.14 -24.25
C ASP A 41 12.13 11.96 -23.29
N ILE A 42 13.25 11.56 -22.69
CA ILE A 42 13.30 10.43 -21.76
C ILE A 42 12.33 10.64 -20.60
N GLY A 43 12.09 11.89 -20.16
CA GLY A 43 11.19 12.19 -19.04
C GLY A 43 9.73 11.97 -19.41
N LEU A 44 9.32 12.41 -20.61
CA LEU A 44 7.94 12.31 -21.09
C LEU A 44 7.59 10.88 -21.49
N GLU A 45 8.52 10.15 -22.11
CA GLU A 45 8.38 8.73 -22.48
C GLU A 45 8.38 7.82 -21.24
N LEU A 46 9.22 8.12 -20.23
CA LEU A 46 9.17 7.43 -18.94
C LEU A 46 7.85 7.69 -18.24
N ASN A 47 7.33 8.92 -18.23
CA ASN A 47 6.11 9.26 -17.51
C ASN A 47 4.86 8.62 -18.13
N SER A 48 4.81 8.48 -19.47
CA SER A 48 3.70 7.78 -20.16
C SER A 48 3.73 6.27 -19.92
N LEU A 49 4.93 5.65 -19.94
CA LEU A 49 5.11 4.25 -19.55
C LEU A 49 4.75 4.04 -18.07
N TYR A 50 5.23 4.93 -17.18
CA TYR A 50 4.95 4.87 -15.74
C TYR A 50 3.45 4.96 -15.45
N GLY A 51 2.71 5.80 -16.18
CA GLY A 51 1.26 5.91 -16.06
C GLY A 51 0.53 4.59 -16.39
N SER A 52 0.91 3.93 -17.49
CA SER A 52 0.33 2.63 -17.85
C SER A 52 0.67 1.54 -16.83
N TYR A 53 1.93 1.50 -16.36
CA TYR A 53 2.35 0.56 -15.32
C TYR A 53 1.63 0.78 -13.98
N LEU A 54 1.40 2.04 -13.58
CA LEU A 54 0.64 2.36 -12.38
C LEU A 54 -0.83 1.95 -12.51
N GLN A 55 -1.44 2.14 -13.68
CA GLN A 55 -2.80 1.71 -13.95
C GLN A 55 -2.95 0.18 -13.84
N GLU A 56 -2.02 -0.56 -14.45
CA GLU A 56 -1.97 -2.03 -14.38
C GLU A 56 -1.70 -2.51 -12.95
N ALA A 57 -0.72 -1.91 -12.26
CA ALA A 57 -0.42 -2.24 -10.87
C ALA A 57 -1.60 -1.95 -9.94
N PHE A 58 -2.35 -0.88 -10.19
CA PHE A 58 -3.56 -0.55 -9.42
C PHE A 58 -4.65 -1.60 -9.64
N LEU A 59 -4.90 -2.01 -10.88
CA LEU A 59 -5.84 -3.10 -11.17
C LEU A 59 -5.41 -4.43 -10.53
N GLN A 60 -4.13 -4.76 -10.61
CA GLN A 60 -3.58 -5.95 -9.96
C GLN A 60 -3.68 -5.89 -8.43
N ALA A 61 -3.42 -4.72 -7.82
CA ALA A 61 -3.61 -4.52 -6.40
C ALA A 61 -5.08 -4.65 -5.99
N LEU A 62 -6.01 -4.12 -6.79
CA LEU A 62 -7.44 -4.27 -6.57
C LEU A 62 -7.87 -5.74 -6.66
N LEU A 63 -7.36 -6.48 -7.66
CA LEU A 63 -7.59 -7.92 -7.77
C LEU A 63 -7.02 -8.69 -6.57
N GLY A 64 -5.82 -8.32 -6.10
CA GLY A 64 -5.22 -8.90 -4.90
C GLY A 64 -6.06 -8.63 -3.64
N ALA A 65 -6.52 -7.40 -3.45
CA ALA A 65 -7.42 -7.03 -2.36
C ALA A 65 -8.75 -7.81 -2.45
N ALA A 66 -9.34 -7.90 -3.66
CA ALA A 66 -10.55 -8.68 -3.89
C ALA A 66 -10.34 -10.17 -3.59
N ALA A 67 -9.18 -10.74 -3.94
CA ALA A 67 -8.83 -12.12 -3.62
C ALA A 67 -8.72 -12.35 -2.10
N VAL A 68 -8.11 -11.42 -1.35
CA VAL A 68 -8.05 -11.48 0.12
C VAL A 68 -9.47 -11.41 0.71
N LEU A 69 -10.31 -10.49 0.23
CA LEU A 69 -11.70 -10.38 0.67
C LEU A 69 -12.51 -11.65 0.37
N LEU A 70 -12.29 -12.26 -0.80
CA LEU A 70 -12.93 -13.52 -1.18
C LEU A 70 -12.47 -14.67 -0.28
N LEU A 71 -11.18 -14.77 0.02
CA LEU A 71 -10.65 -15.77 0.95
C LEU A 71 -11.23 -15.59 2.36
N LEU A 72 -11.34 -14.35 2.83
CA LEU A 72 -12.03 -14.03 4.09
C LEU A 72 -13.50 -14.46 4.03
N ALA A 73 -14.21 -14.14 2.96
CA ALA A 73 -15.62 -14.51 2.78
C ALA A 73 -15.82 -16.04 2.80
N LEU A 74 -14.93 -16.78 2.13
CA LEU A 74 -14.92 -18.24 2.13
C LEU A 74 -14.57 -18.83 3.50
N SER A 75 -13.66 -18.20 4.24
CA SER A 75 -13.24 -18.62 5.58
C SER A 75 -14.33 -18.40 6.63
N LEU A 76 -14.97 -17.21 6.62
CA LEU A 76 -15.95 -16.80 7.63
C LEU A 76 -17.37 -17.34 7.35
N ARG A 77 -17.67 -17.70 6.10
CA ARG A 77 -18.96 -18.24 5.60
C ARG A 77 -20.22 -17.49 6.08
N SER A 78 -20.07 -16.25 6.52
CA SER A 78 -21.14 -15.42 7.07
C SER A 78 -20.90 -13.96 6.74
N LEU A 79 -21.85 -13.37 6.01
CA LEU A 79 -21.86 -11.96 5.62
C LEU A 79 -21.66 -10.99 6.81
N PRO A 80 -22.35 -11.15 7.98
CA PRO A 80 -22.16 -10.22 9.08
C PRO A 80 -20.75 -10.27 9.69
N ARG A 81 -20.13 -11.46 9.81
CA ARG A 81 -18.75 -11.57 10.31
C ARG A 81 -17.74 -11.02 9.31
N LEU A 82 -17.99 -11.24 8.01
CA LEU A 82 -17.18 -10.61 6.96
C LEU A 82 -17.19 -9.08 7.10
N PHE A 83 -18.36 -8.45 7.29
CA PHE A 83 -18.42 -7.00 7.51
C PHE A 83 -17.73 -6.58 8.81
N ALA A 84 -17.88 -7.33 9.90
CA ALA A 84 -17.22 -7.02 11.17
C ALA A 84 -15.68 -7.06 11.08
N VAL A 85 -15.12 -7.96 10.27
CA VAL A 85 -13.67 -8.09 10.03
C VAL A 85 -13.17 -7.08 9.00
N CYS A 86 -13.93 -6.87 7.91
CA CYS A 86 -13.54 -5.96 6.83
C CYS A 86 -13.63 -4.49 7.23
N LEU A 87 -14.56 -4.11 8.12
CA LEU A 87 -14.75 -2.73 8.54
C LEU A 87 -13.49 -2.11 9.19
N PRO A 88 -12.89 -2.68 10.26
CA PRO A 88 -11.68 -2.13 10.85
C PRO A 88 -10.50 -2.15 9.89
N LEU A 89 -10.42 -3.17 9.01
CA LEU A 89 -9.35 -3.27 8.02
C LEU A 89 -9.45 -2.19 6.93
N ALA A 90 -10.66 -1.97 6.41
CA ALA A 90 -10.93 -0.92 5.44
C ALA A 90 -10.69 0.47 6.05
N LEU A 91 -11.13 0.69 7.28
CA LEU A 91 -10.86 1.94 8.01
C LEU A 91 -9.36 2.16 8.20
N ALA A 92 -8.59 1.13 8.54
CA ALA A 92 -7.15 1.25 8.67
C ALA A 92 -6.54 1.72 7.35
N VAL A 93 -6.81 1.02 6.24
CA VAL A 93 -6.33 1.35 4.90
C VAL A 93 -6.73 2.76 4.47
N LEU A 94 -8.00 3.14 4.69
CA LEU A 94 -8.50 4.48 4.36
C LEU A 94 -7.81 5.57 5.16
N LEU A 95 -7.58 5.35 6.46
CA LEU A 95 -6.85 6.31 7.30
C LEU A 95 -5.38 6.41 6.90
N THR A 96 -4.73 5.30 6.53
CA THR A 96 -3.35 5.36 6.00
C THR A 96 -3.32 6.15 4.69
N LEU A 97 -4.23 5.87 3.76
CA LEU A 97 -4.35 6.59 2.49
C LEU A 97 -4.61 8.08 2.71
N ALA A 98 -5.52 8.41 3.63
CA ALA A 98 -5.82 9.80 3.99
C ALA A 98 -4.57 10.49 4.57
N GLY A 99 -3.81 9.81 5.44
CA GLY A 99 -2.55 10.32 5.97
C GLY A 99 -1.51 10.60 4.88
N LEU A 100 -1.36 9.68 3.92
CA LEU A 100 -0.46 9.89 2.77
C LEU A 100 -0.91 11.04 1.88
N ALA A 101 -2.22 11.15 1.63
CA ALA A 101 -2.79 12.23 0.82
C ALA A 101 -2.62 13.60 1.49
N LEU A 102 -2.76 13.69 2.82
CA LEU A 102 -2.51 14.92 3.58
C LEU A 102 -1.04 15.35 3.55
N LEU A 103 -0.13 14.40 3.38
CA LEU A 103 1.31 14.64 3.23
C LEU A 103 1.72 14.88 1.77
N ASP A 104 0.75 15.00 0.85
CA ASP A 104 0.94 15.20 -0.60
C ASP A 104 1.85 14.14 -1.24
N VAL A 105 1.79 12.91 -0.73
CA VAL A 105 2.61 11.79 -1.22
C VAL A 105 1.93 11.17 -2.44
N ALA A 106 2.58 11.28 -3.60
CA ALA A 106 2.17 10.57 -4.81
C ALA A 106 2.19 9.04 -4.59
N LEU A 107 1.03 8.40 -4.78
CA LEU A 107 0.89 6.95 -4.71
C LEU A 107 1.62 6.30 -5.89
N GLY A 108 2.41 5.28 -5.57
CA GLY A 108 3.18 4.51 -6.54
C GLY A 108 3.05 3.02 -6.27
N ILE A 109 3.69 2.20 -7.10
CA ILE A 109 3.63 0.73 -7.00
C ILE A 109 4.00 0.24 -5.60
N LEU A 110 5.04 0.81 -5.00
CA LEU A 110 5.52 0.39 -3.68
C LEU A 110 4.62 0.83 -2.54
N HIS A 111 3.91 1.97 -2.70
CA HIS A 111 2.85 2.34 -1.76
C HIS A 111 1.67 1.36 -1.84
N LEU A 112 1.28 0.94 -3.05
CA LEU A 112 0.22 -0.07 -3.26
C LEU A 112 0.62 -1.43 -2.66
N VAL A 113 1.85 -1.88 -2.89
CA VAL A 113 2.40 -3.09 -2.25
C VAL A 113 2.37 -2.94 -0.73
N GLY A 114 2.77 -1.78 -0.20
CA GLY A 114 2.65 -1.47 1.23
C GLY A 114 1.21 -1.61 1.75
N LEU A 115 0.22 -1.14 1.00
CA LEU A 115 -1.20 -1.27 1.38
C LEU A 115 -1.64 -2.74 1.38
N LEU A 116 -1.18 -3.55 0.42
CA LEU A 116 -1.43 -5.00 0.43
C LEU A 116 -0.82 -5.68 1.65
N LEU A 117 0.39 -5.28 2.05
CA LEU A 117 1.01 -5.77 3.29
C LEU A 117 0.20 -5.38 4.53
N VAL A 118 -0.32 -4.15 4.59
CA VAL A 118 -1.22 -3.70 5.67
C VAL A 118 -2.48 -4.56 5.72
N VAL A 119 -3.10 -4.84 4.58
CA VAL A 119 -4.27 -5.74 4.50
C VAL A 119 -3.92 -7.14 5.01
N ALA A 120 -2.78 -7.69 4.60
CA ALA A 120 -2.34 -9.03 5.01
C ALA A 120 -2.12 -9.10 6.53
N VAL A 121 -1.29 -8.20 7.09
CA VAL A 121 -0.99 -8.16 8.52
C VAL A 121 -2.24 -7.82 9.34
N GLY A 122 -3.02 -6.83 8.90
CA GLY A 122 -4.22 -6.38 9.59
C GLY A 122 -5.33 -7.44 9.63
N SER A 123 -5.44 -8.26 8.58
CA SER A 123 -6.41 -9.36 8.54
C SER A 123 -6.19 -10.38 9.67
N ASN A 124 -4.93 -10.62 10.07
CA ASN A 124 -4.62 -11.50 11.22
C ASN A 124 -5.19 -10.94 12.52
N TYR A 125 -5.08 -9.62 12.75
CA TYR A 125 -5.64 -8.98 13.94
C TYR A 125 -7.17 -9.03 13.93
N ALA A 126 -7.78 -8.69 12.80
CA ALA A 126 -9.24 -8.67 12.67
C ALA A 126 -9.85 -10.08 12.84
N LEU A 127 -9.21 -11.12 12.28
CA LEU A 127 -9.62 -12.51 12.48
C LEU A 127 -9.41 -13.00 13.91
N PHE A 128 -8.33 -12.60 14.59
CA PHE A 128 -8.09 -12.94 15.99
C PHE A 128 -9.20 -12.37 16.90
N PHE A 129 -9.52 -11.09 16.74
CA PHE A 129 -10.57 -10.44 17.52
C PHE A 129 -12.00 -10.91 17.16
N ASP A 130 -12.26 -11.32 15.92
CA ASP A 130 -13.53 -11.95 15.54
C ASP A 130 -13.70 -13.34 16.17
N GLN A 131 -12.63 -14.15 16.25
CA GLN A 131 -12.65 -15.46 16.92
C GLN A 131 -13.00 -15.34 18.40
N ILE A 132 -12.42 -14.35 19.10
CA ILE A 132 -12.72 -14.07 20.52
C ILE A 132 -14.22 -13.76 20.70
N GLN A 133 -14.80 -12.91 19.85
CA GLN A 133 -16.19 -12.48 19.99
C GLN A 133 -17.21 -13.57 19.65
N ASN A 134 -16.87 -14.47 18.74
CA ASN A 134 -17.77 -15.52 18.25
C ASN A 134 -17.49 -16.90 18.86
N THR A 135 -16.69 -16.99 19.93
CA THR A 135 -16.47 -18.25 20.63
C THR A 135 -17.79 -18.74 21.26
N PRO A 136 -18.28 -19.96 20.94
CA PRO A 136 -19.56 -20.47 21.44
C PRO A 136 -19.61 -20.53 22.97
N ALA A 137 -20.80 -20.34 23.56
CA ALA A 137 -21.00 -20.34 25.01
C ALA A 137 -20.58 -21.65 25.72
N HIS A 138 -20.53 -22.78 25.00
CA HIS A 138 -20.01 -24.05 25.52
C HIS A 138 -18.48 -24.07 25.67
N ASP A 139 -17.78 -23.29 24.85
CA ASP A 139 -16.33 -23.08 24.89
C ASP A 139 -15.96 -21.75 25.57
N ALA A 140 -16.90 -21.15 26.32
CA ALA A 140 -16.67 -19.89 27.04
C ALA A 140 -15.51 -19.97 28.05
N ALA A 141 -15.15 -21.18 28.49
CA ALA A 141 -13.96 -21.44 29.30
C ALA A 141 -12.64 -21.26 28.53
N ALA A 142 -12.65 -21.29 27.19
CA ALA A 142 -11.49 -21.03 26.33
C ALA A 142 -11.27 -19.54 26.02
N VAL A 143 -12.29 -18.70 26.18
CA VAL A 143 -12.19 -17.24 25.98
C VAL A 143 -11.17 -16.58 26.92
N PRO A 144 -11.12 -16.89 28.23
CA PRO A 144 -10.07 -16.39 29.12
C PRO A 144 -8.65 -16.77 28.69
N ALA A 145 -8.45 -17.93 28.05
CA ALA A 145 -7.15 -18.34 27.53
C ALA A 145 -6.76 -17.57 26.26
N LEU A 146 -7.73 -17.34 25.36
CA LEU A 146 -7.57 -16.55 24.13
C LEU A 146 -7.37 -15.06 24.40
N VAL A 147 -8.00 -14.54 25.46
CA VAL A 147 -7.89 -13.15 25.94
C VAL A 147 -7.04 -13.10 27.22
N SER A 148 -6.02 -13.94 27.29
CA SER A 148 -5.00 -13.79 28.34
C SER A 148 -4.21 -12.51 28.12
N ASP A 149 -3.83 -11.84 29.21
CA ASP A 149 -2.98 -10.65 29.15
C ASP A 149 -1.69 -10.93 28.37
N ASP A 150 -1.16 -12.16 28.48
CA ASP A 150 0.01 -12.63 27.73
C ASP A 150 -0.22 -12.68 26.21
N THR A 151 -1.40 -13.12 25.74
CA THR A 151 -1.70 -13.18 24.31
C THR A 151 -1.88 -11.79 23.72
N LEU A 152 -2.56 -10.89 24.45
CA LEU A 152 -2.69 -9.49 24.04
C LEU A 152 -1.34 -8.77 24.05
N ALA A 153 -0.50 -9.02 25.06
CA ALA A 153 0.86 -8.49 25.13
C ALA A 153 1.72 -9.01 23.97
N SER A 154 1.62 -10.30 23.62
CA SER A 154 2.29 -10.88 22.47
C SER A 154 1.84 -10.25 21.15
N LEU A 155 0.53 -10.05 20.98
CA LEU A 155 -0.05 -9.41 19.80
C LEU A 155 0.44 -7.96 19.65
N LEU A 156 0.42 -7.21 20.75
CA LEU A 156 0.93 -5.84 20.81
C LEU A 156 2.43 -5.78 20.52
N LEU A 157 3.22 -6.68 21.10
CA LEU A 157 4.66 -6.76 20.89
C LEU A 157 5.01 -7.11 19.44
N ALA A 158 4.29 -8.05 18.84
CA ALA A 158 4.45 -8.41 17.43
C ALA A 158 4.13 -7.22 16.51
N ASN A 159 3.04 -6.50 16.80
CA ASN A 159 2.68 -5.30 16.07
C ASN A 159 3.73 -4.20 16.26
N LEU A 160 4.18 -3.92 17.48
CA LEU A 160 5.22 -2.92 17.75
C LEU A 160 6.54 -3.26 17.04
N THR A 161 6.92 -4.53 16.99
CA THR A 161 8.10 -4.99 16.26
C THR A 161 7.96 -4.78 14.75
N THR A 162 6.76 -5.01 14.22
CA THR A 162 6.42 -4.75 12.80
C THR A 162 6.49 -3.27 12.50
N VAL A 163 5.84 -2.44 13.33
CA VAL A 163 5.82 -0.98 13.21
C VAL A 163 7.23 -0.41 13.35
N ALA A 164 8.05 -0.92 14.27
CA ALA A 164 9.43 -0.50 14.44
C ALA A 164 10.29 -0.88 13.22
N SER A 165 10.18 -2.11 12.72
CA SER A 165 10.92 -2.58 11.54
C SER A 165 10.60 -1.75 10.30
N PHE A 166 9.31 -1.59 9.99
CA PHE A 166 8.87 -0.79 8.85
C PHE A 166 9.06 0.71 9.07
N GLY A 167 9.00 1.17 10.33
CA GLY A 167 9.32 2.54 10.71
C GLY A 167 10.77 2.87 10.41
N LEU A 168 11.72 2.02 10.80
CA LEU A 168 13.14 2.20 10.46
C LEU A 168 13.36 2.21 8.95
N ILE A 169 12.68 1.32 8.23
CA ILE A 169 12.68 1.29 6.75
C ILE A 169 12.14 2.61 6.17
N ALA A 170 11.12 3.22 6.80
CA ALA A 170 10.56 4.50 6.38
C ALA A 170 11.57 5.66 6.45
N LEU A 171 12.53 5.59 7.36
CA LEU A 171 13.62 6.55 7.50
C LEU A 171 14.79 6.32 6.52
N SER A 172 14.74 5.28 5.69
CA SER A 172 15.80 5.00 4.72
C SER A 172 15.85 6.06 3.61
N ASP A 173 17.05 6.43 3.17
CA ASP A 173 17.28 7.30 2.00
C ASP A 173 16.92 6.61 0.68
N ILE A 174 16.73 5.28 0.67
CA ILE A 174 16.33 4.54 -0.52
C ILE A 174 14.82 4.74 -0.73
N PRO A 175 14.38 5.47 -1.79
CA PRO A 175 12.97 5.86 -1.95
C PRO A 175 12.01 4.68 -1.97
N ALA A 176 12.46 3.57 -2.55
CA ALA A 176 11.68 2.34 -2.64
C ALA A 176 11.35 1.74 -1.26
N LEU A 177 12.34 1.66 -0.38
CA LEU A 177 12.20 1.17 0.97
C LEU A 177 11.35 2.14 1.80
N SER A 178 11.65 3.44 1.72
CA SER A 178 10.92 4.48 2.45
C SER A 178 9.42 4.46 2.14
N ALA A 179 9.04 4.32 0.86
CA ALA A 179 7.64 4.26 0.42
C ALA A 179 6.86 3.12 1.10
N ILE A 180 7.44 1.92 1.18
CA ILE A 180 6.80 0.77 1.85
C ILE A 180 6.68 1.05 3.35
N GLY A 181 7.77 1.52 3.98
CA GLY A 181 7.79 1.80 5.42
C GLY A 181 6.74 2.83 5.84
N ARG A 182 6.59 3.92 5.07
CA ARG A 182 5.61 4.99 5.32
C ARG A 182 4.15 4.54 5.25
N VAL A 183 3.87 3.44 4.56
CA VAL A 183 2.53 2.85 4.50
C VAL A 183 2.34 1.79 5.58
N VAL A 184 3.27 0.83 5.67
CA VAL A 184 3.09 -0.35 6.50
C VAL A 184 3.15 -0.01 7.99
N ALA A 185 4.05 0.89 8.41
CA ALA A 185 4.19 1.24 9.83
C ALA A 185 2.91 1.87 10.42
N PRO A 186 2.36 2.97 9.88
CA PRO A 186 1.09 3.51 10.39
C PRO A 186 -0.08 2.57 10.12
N GLY A 187 -0.11 1.89 8.97
CA GLY A 187 -1.21 1.00 8.60
C GLY A 187 -1.35 -0.22 9.51
N ALA A 188 -0.25 -0.87 9.88
CA ALA A 188 -0.25 -2.02 10.80
C ALA A 188 -0.71 -1.60 12.20
N LEU A 189 -0.21 -0.45 12.70
CA LEU A 189 -0.64 0.11 13.98
C LEU A 189 -2.14 0.41 13.99
N LEU A 190 -2.63 1.11 12.97
CA LEU A 190 -4.05 1.43 12.83
C LEU A 190 -4.90 0.16 12.72
N ALA A 191 -4.46 -0.85 11.98
CA ALA A 191 -5.17 -2.11 11.83
C ALA A 191 -5.36 -2.82 13.17
N LEU A 192 -4.32 -2.89 14.01
CA LEU A 192 -4.45 -3.47 15.35
C LEU A 192 -5.40 -2.64 16.22
N LEU A 193 -5.23 -1.32 16.27
CA LEU A 193 -6.03 -0.43 17.11
C LEU A 193 -7.51 -0.47 16.73
N LEU A 194 -7.82 -0.44 15.43
CA LEU A 194 -9.18 -0.49 14.92
C LEU A 194 -9.81 -1.87 15.11
N ALA A 195 -9.06 -2.95 14.90
CA ALA A 195 -9.56 -4.30 15.18
C ALA A 195 -9.88 -4.48 16.68
N ALA A 196 -9.04 -3.95 17.57
CA ALA A 196 -9.28 -3.96 19.01
C ALA A 196 -10.46 -3.05 19.43
N ALA A 197 -10.60 -1.88 18.80
CA ALA A 197 -11.68 -0.95 19.10
C ALA A 197 -13.04 -1.46 18.61
N CYS A 198 -13.12 -2.02 17.40
CA CYS A 198 -14.34 -2.59 16.84
C CYS A 198 -14.77 -3.90 17.52
N SER A 199 -13.86 -4.59 18.20
CA SER A 199 -14.16 -5.85 18.91
C SER A 199 -14.58 -5.69 20.36
N ARG A 200 -14.33 -4.52 20.98
CA ARG A 200 -14.92 -4.20 22.27
C ARG A 200 -16.42 -3.95 22.05
N PRO A 201 -17.32 -4.68 22.74
CA PRO A 201 -18.73 -4.57 22.46
C PRO A 201 -19.19 -3.14 22.78
N LEU A 202 -19.71 -2.44 21.76
CA LEU A 202 -20.61 -1.30 21.92
C LEU A 202 -21.90 -1.79 22.58
N ARG A 203 -21.80 -2.20 23.86
CA ARG A 203 -22.91 -2.59 24.72
C ARG A 203 -23.17 -1.42 25.67
N LEU A 204 -23.58 -0.28 25.11
CA LEU A 204 -23.97 0.88 25.92
C LEU A 204 -25.41 1.37 25.71
N GLU A 205 -26.20 0.84 24.76
CA GLU A 205 -27.57 1.34 24.58
C GLU A 205 -28.58 0.23 24.23
N ARG A 206 -28.88 -0.67 25.16
CA ARG A 206 -30.20 -1.34 25.28
C ARG A 206 -30.41 -1.84 26.72
N ALA A 207 -30.56 -0.91 27.64
CA ALA A 207 -31.20 -1.13 28.93
C ALA A 207 -31.65 0.23 29.51
N ALA A 208 -32.65 0.82 28.87
CA ALA A 208 -33.54 1.81 29.46
C ALA A 208 -34.96 1.22 29.40
#